data_AF-A0A527YAN6-F1
#
_entry.id   AF-A0A527YAN6-F1
#
_cell.length_a   1.000
_cell.length_b   1.000
_cell.length_c   1.000
_cell.angle_alpha   90.00
_cell.angle_beta   90.00
_cell.angle_gamma   90.00
#
_symmetry.space_group_name_H-M   'P 1'
#
loop_
_entity.id
_entity.type
_entity.pdbx_description
1 polymer ?
#
loop_
_entity_poly.entity_id
_entity_poly.type
_entity_poly.pdbx_seq_one_letter_code
_entity_poly.pdbx_strand_id
1 'polypeptide(L)' 'LALLLARSRARFFPSFHAAASLPSSSLGARIAIWLSALVAARATKAIAVSAGVGRDIAARGFPQLKIVVINNPLPP' A
#
# COMPACT_ATOMS: atom_id res chain seq x y z
N LEU A 1 -11.62 -1.80 0.55
CA LEU A 1 -12.65 -2.27 1.49
C LEU A 1 -13.87 -2.87 0.78
N ALA A 2 -14.44 -2.22 -0.25
CA ALA A 2 -15.59 -2.72 -1.01
C ALA A 2 -15.45 -4.19 -1.47
N LEU A 3 -14.28 -4.57 -2.00
CA LEU A 3 -14.01 -5.94 -2.43
C LEU A 3 -14.03 -6.98 -1.28
N LEU A 4 -13.66 -6.58 -0.06
CA LEU A 4 -13.76 -7.43 1.13
C LEU A 4 -15.21 -7.58 1.56
N LEU A 5 -15.94 -6.46 1.67
CA LEU A 5 -17.35 -6.43 2.09
C LEU A 5 -18.25 -7.21 1.13
N ALA A 6 -18.02 -7.06 -0.18
CA ALA A 6 -18.75 -7.79 -1.22
C ALA A 6 -18.29 -9.26 -1.40
N ARG A 7 -17.32 -9.73 -0.60
CA ARG A 7 -16.69 -11.06 -0.73
C ARG A 7 -16.24 -11.37 -2.17
N SER A 8 -15.85 -10.33 -2.91
CA SER A 8 -15.50 -10.44 -4.32
C SER A 8 -14.15 -11.12 -4.49
N ARG A 9 -14.03 -12.02 -5.48
CA ARG A 9 -12.78 -12.70 -5.84
C ARG A 9 -11.93 -11.94 -6.87
N ALA A 10 -12.33 -10.72 -7.25
CA ALA A 10 -11.61 -9.93 -8.25
C ALA A 10 -10.14 -9.69 -7.85
N ARG A 11 -9.20 -9.77 -8.79
CA ARG A 11 -7.81 -9.40 -8.51
C ARG A 11 -7.71 -7.90 -8.25
N PHE A 12 -6.84 -7.50 -7.32
CA PHE A 12 -6.75 -6.11 -6.87
C PHE A 12 -5.29 -5.68 -6.76
N PHE A 13 -4.96 -4.57 -7.43
CA PHE A 13 -3.59 -4.09 -7.64
C PHE A 13 -3.47 -2.60 -7.27
N PRO A 14 -3.46 -2.24 -5.98
CA PRO A 14 -3.33 -0.84 -5.55
C PRO A 14 -1.96 -0.25 -5.93
N SER A 15 -1.95 1.00 -6.40
CA SER A 15 -0.75 1.79 -6.68
C SER A 15 -0.50 2.85 -5.61
N PHE A 16 0.76 3.06 -5.23
CA PHE A 16 1.16 3.97 -4.18
C PHE A 16 2.24 4.93 -4.69
N HIS A 17 2.06 6.22 -4.39
CA HIS A 17 2.96 7.31 -4.83
C HIS A 17 3.61 8.04 -3.65
N ALA A 18 2.90 8.16 -2.52
CA ALA A 18 3.32 8.93 -1.35
C ALA A 18 3.00 8.16 -0.06
N ALA A 19 3.57 6.96 0.05
CA ALA A 19 3.30 6.07 1.17
C ALA A 19 3.89 6.53 2.50
N ALA A 20 4.62 7.64 2.59
CA ALA A 20 5.08 8.23 3.86
C ALA A 20 4.28 9.46 4.30
N SER A 21 3.48 10.08 3.44
CA SER A 21 2.96 11.45 3.67
C SER A 21 1.77 11.58 4.63
N LEU A 22 1.48 10.56 5.44
CA LEU A 22 0.42 10.66 6.46
C LEU A 22 1.06 11.09 7.80
N PRO A 23 0.73 12.27 8.35
CA PRO A 23 1.27 12.73 9.63
C PRO A 23 0.94 11.74 10.74
N SER A 24 1.94 11.30 11.52
CA SER A 24 1.83 10.12 12.40
C SER A 24 1.21 10.35 13.78
N SER A 25 0.75 11.56 14.10
CA SER A 25 0.32 11.93 15.45
C SER A 25 -1.20 12.00 15.68
N SER A 26 -2.03 11.78 14.65
CA SER A 26 -3.49 11.83 14.79
C SER A 26 -4.13 10.45 14.94
N LEU A 27 -5.33 10.39 15.54
CA LEU A 27 -6.15 9.16 15.59
C LEU A 27 -6.36 8.57 14.18
N GLY A 28 -6.55 9.43 13.18
CA GLY A 28 -6.69 9.03 11.78
C GLY A 28 -5.47 8.29 11.25
N ALA A 29 -4.26 8.65 11.67
CA ALA A 29 -3.03 7.98 11.28
C ALA A 29 -2.96 6.54 11.83
N ARG A 30 -3.38 6.35 13.09
CA ARG A 30 -3.46 5.01 13.70
C ARG A 30 -4.48 4.13 12.97
N ILE A 31 -5.64 4.70 12.61
CA ILE A 31 -6.67 4.00 11.83
C ILE A 31 -6.15 3.66 10.43
N ALA A 32 -5.41 4.56 9.79
CA ALA A 32 -4.82 4.33 8.48
C ALA A 32 -3.86 3.14 8.44
N ILE A 33 -3.12 2.88 9.53
CA ILE A 33 -2.27 1.68 9.66
C ILE A 33 -3.13 0.41 9.59
N TRP A 34 -4.20 0.35 10.39
CA TRP A 34 -5.13 -0.80 10.39
C TRP A 34 -5.80 -1.00 9.03
N LEU A 35 -6.26 0.08 8.40
CA LEU A 35 -6.85 0.00 7.07
C LEU A 35 -5.82 -0.45 6.02
N SER A 36 -4.56 -0.04 6.15
CA SER A 36 -3.47 -0.49 5.26
C SER A 36 -3.25 -2.00 5.38
N ALA A 37 -3.32 -2.57 6.58
CA ALA A 37 -3.24 -4.01 6.80
C ALA A 37 -4.40 -4.77 6.13
N LEU A 38 -5.64 -4.25 6.21
CA LEU A 38 -6.79 -4.84 5.50
C LEU A 38 -6.61 -4.80 3.98
N VAL A 39 -6.06 -3.70 3.46
CA VAL A 39 -5.72 -3.56 2.04
C VAL A 39 -4.63 -4.57 1.66
N ALA A 40 -3.59 -4.73 2.48
CA ALA A 40 -2.50 -5.69 2.25
C ALA A 40 -2.97 -7.15 2.20
N ALA A 41 -3.91 -7.51 3.06
CA ALA A 41 -4.53 -8.83 3.04
C ALA A 41 -5.27 -9.08 1.72
N ARG A 42 -6.02 -8.08 1.23
CA ARG A 42 -6.83 -8.21 0.01
C ARG A 42 -6.07 -8.02 -1.29
N ALA A 43 -4.97 -7.28 -1.28
CA ALA A 43 -4.17 -6.98 -2.44
C ALA A 43 -3.51 -8.25 -3.00
N THR A 44 -3.59 -8.41 -4.32
CA THR A 44 -2.87 -9.43 -5.06
C THR A 44 -1.39 -9.03 -5.17
N LYS A 45 -1.14 -7.80 -5.62
CA LYS A 45 0.18 -7.14 -5.58
C LYS A 45 -0.01 -5.66 -5.26
N ALA A 46 0.96 -5.05 -4.58
CA ALA A 46 1.02 -3.61 -4.34
C ALA A 46 2.06 -3.00 -5.27
N ILE A 47 1.66 -1.99 -6.04
CA ILE A 47 2.54 -1.32 -7.00
C ILE A 47 3.12 -0.07 -6.33
N ALA A 48 4.43 -0.03 -6.16
CA ALA A 48 5.18 1.12 -5.67
C ALA A 48 5.86 1.82 -6.84
N VAL A 49 5.76 3.15 -6.93
CA VAL A 49 6.39 3.92 -8.02
C VAL A 49 7.89 4.15 -7.85
N SER A 50 8.44 3.82 -6.68
CA SER A 50 9.87 3.90 -6.38
C SER A 50 10.26 2.93 -5.28
N ALA A 51 11.56 2.65 -5.15
CA ALA A 51 12.10 1.82 -4.08
C ALA A 51 11.90 2.45 -2.68
N GLY A 52 11.85 3.79 -2.59
CA GLY A 52 11.50 4.49 -1.35
C GLY A 52 10.07 4.17 -0.93
N VAL A 53 9.13 4.34 -1.85
CA VAL A 53 7.71 4.05 -1.61
C VAL A 53 7.50 2.57 -1.29
N GLY A 54 8.25 1.66 -1.92
CA GLY A 54 8.22 0.23 -1.58
C GLY A 54 8.59 -0.05 -0.12
N ARG A 55 9.61 0.61 0.41
CA ARG A 55 10.03 0.50 1.82
C ARG A 55 8.96 1.04 2.77
N ASP A 56 8.35 2.18 2.44
CA ASP A 56 7.28 2.78 3.25
C ASP A 56 6.04 1.88 3.34
N ILE A 57 5.68 1.24 2.22
CA ILE A 57 4.56 0.29 2.16
C ILE A 57 4.85 -0.95 3.02
N ALA A 58 6.08 -1.48 2.96
CA ALA A 58 6.50 -2.60 3.79
C ALA A 58 6.45 -2.26 5.28
N ALA A 59 6.90 -1.06 5.67
CA ALA A 59 6.82 -0.58 7.06
C ALA A 59 5.38 -0.46 7.58
N ARG A 60 4.39 -0.34 6.68
CA ARG A 60 2.95 -0.30 7.01
C ARG A 60 2.27 -1.68 7.03
N GLY A 61 3.04 -2.77 6.93
CA GLY A 61 2.54 -4.13 7.09
C GLY A 61 2.20 -4.85 5.77
N PHE A 62 2.61 -4.33 4.61
CA PHE A 62 2.51 -5.10 3.37
C PHE A 62 3.60 -6.16 3.29
N PRO A 63 3.27 -7.41 2.93
CA PRO A 63 4.28 -8.45 2.70
C PRO A 63 5.20 -8.07 1.53
N GLN A 64 6.52 -8.11 1.73
CA GLN A 64 7.50 -7.77 0.69
C GLN A 64 7.28 -8.56 -0.62
N LEU A 65 6.94 -9.85 -0.51
CA LEU A 65 6.65 -10.73 -1.66
C LEU A 65 5.47 -10.24 -2.53
N LYS A 66 4.62 -9.34 -2.01
CA LYS A 66 3.52 -8.74 -2.74
C LYS A 66 3.85 -7.37 -3.32
N ILE A 67 4.96 -6.75 -2.94
CA ILE A 67 5.34 -5.42 -3.40
C ILE A 67 6.07 -5.53 -4.74
N VAL A 68 5.62 -4.74 -5.71
CA VAL A 68 6.22 -4.62 -7.03
C VAL A 68 6.62 -3.16 -7.20
N VAL A 69 7.91 -2.91 -7.37
CA VAL A 69 8.42 -1.56 -7.65
C VAL A 69 8.46 -1.37 -9.16
N ILE A 70 7.65 -0.46 -9.68
CA ILE A 70 7.74 0.02 -11.06
C ILE A 70 8.54 1.31 -10.98
N ASN A 71 9.82 1.22 -11.32
CA ASN A 71 10.72 2.37 -11.23
C ASN A 71 10.26 3.43 -12.24
N ASN A 72 9.73 4.56 -11.78
CA ASN A 72 9.58 5.73 -12.64
C ASN A 72 10.93 6.47 -12.60
N PRO A 73 11.78 6.40 -13.65
CA PRO A 73 13.03 7.13 -13.64
C PRO A 73 12.70 8.63 -13.49
N LEU A 74 13.24 9.26 -12.46
CA LEU A 74 13.23 10.71 -12.38
C LEU A 74 14.15 11.21 -13.51
N PRO A 75 13.71 12.19 -14.33
CA PRO A 75 14.61 12.83 -15.28
C PRO A 75 15.82 13.43 -14.53
N PRO A 76 17.01 13.47 -15.16
CA PRO A 76 18.24 13.95 -14.54
C PRO A 76 18.16 15.41 -14.07
#